data_AF-A0AAR2M0N9-F1
#
_entry.id   AF-A0AAR2M0N9-F1
#
_cell.length_a   1.000
_cell.length_b   1.000
_cell.length_c   1.000
_cell.angle_alpha   90.00
_cell.angle_beta   90.00
_cell.angle_gamma   90.00
#
_symmetry.space_group_name_H-M   'P 1'
#
loop_
_entity.id
_entity.type
_entity.pdbx_description
1 polymer ?
#
loop_
_entity_poly.entity_id
_entity_poly.type
_entity_poly.pdbx_seq_one_letter_code
_entity_poly.pdbx_strand_id
1 'polypeptide(L)'
;KLIVPCHRHWIFVKFISREIDDFLECNQTPGMSYFLIWETLKAYLRGQIISYSARVKKKQQERLKKIESDILQLDGVLSLYPSTNLFKERLALQTEFNLLSTKLTENLLNKSRHKSYEHGEKIGKILAHQLRQQRHTEGKDKFKYLGICVTNNYKHLYKANFIPLMDSIKQDFKRWRTLPISLGGRINTVKMNILPRFLYLFQCIPIFLTKSFFLLIDKLISAFIWNGKNARIRKSILQRHREHGGLSLPNFQYYYWAANARSMLYWFKSYIDGPEWLSLENLSCQPASLHALSSYSSTTIHKKKSISRII
;
A
#
# COMPACT_ATOMS: atom_id res chain seq x y z
N LYS A 1 7.94 19.83 -8.12
CA LYS A 1 6.70 20.30 -7.44
C LYS A 1 6.93 20.20 -5.93
N LEU A 2 7.25 21.33 -5.30
CA LEU A 2 7.40 21.42 -3.85
C LEU A 2 6.07 21.03 -3.19
N ILE A 3 6.13 20.08 -2.27
CA ILE A 3 4.98 19.68 -1.46
C ILE A 3 4.69 20.86 -0.54
N VAL A 4 3.75 21.73 -0.93
CA VAL A 4 3.23 22.76 -0.03
C VAL A 4 2.59 22.02 1.14
N PRO A 5 3.09 22.17 2.39
CA PRO A 5 2.50 21.51 3.54
C PRO A 5 1.05 21.95 3.67
N CYS A 6 0.13 21.00 3.71
CA CYS A 6 -1.28 21.26 3.90
C CYS A 6 -1.48 22.16 5.15
N HIS A 7 -2.22 23.27 5.05
CA HIS A 7 -2.45 24.28 6.12
C HIS A 7 -2.77 23.67 7.50
N ARG A 8 -3.38 22.48 7.52
CA ARG A 8 -3.70 21.73 8.73
C ARG A 8 -2.48 21.22 9.51
N HIS A 9 -1.41 20.88 8.80
CA HIS A 9 -0.16 20.39 9.37
C HIS A 9 0.54 21.48 10.18
N TRP A 10 0.56 22.70 9.66
CA TRP A 10 1.21 23.84 10.32
C TRP A 10 0.52 24.26 11.63
N ILE A 11 -0.81 24.20 11.68
CA ILE A 11 -1.58 24.48 12.90
C ILE A 11 -1.24 23.48 14.01
N PHE A 12 -1.11 22.20 13.67
CA PHE A 12 -0.77 21.16 14.64
C PHE A 12 0.67 21.28 15.13
N VAL A 13 1.62 21.55 14.22
CA VAL A 13 3.03 21.76 14.59
C VAL A 13 3.16 22.94 15.55
N LYS A 14 2.50 24.07 15.25
CA LYS A 14 2.48 25.23 16.17
C LYS A 14 1.90 24.91 17.55
N PHE A 15 0.84 24.12 17.60
CA PHE A 15 0.24 23.68 18.86
C PHE A 15 1.25 22.85 19.67
N ILE A 16 1.88 21.85 19.06
CA ILE A 16 2.84 20.99 19.75
C ILE A 16 4.09 21.74 20.18
N SER A 17 4.61 22.66 19.35
CA SER A 17 5.77 23.48 19.73
C SER A 17 5.48 24.28 20.99
N ARG A 18 4.33 24.96 21.06
CA ARG A 18 3.92 25.70 22.26
C ARG A 18 3.83 24.79 23.49
N GLU A 19 3.18 23.63 23.36
CA GLU A 19 3.03 22.68 24.47
C GLU A 19 4.38 22.10 24.95
N ILE A 20 5.39 22.00 24.07
CA ILE A 20 6.75 21.62 24.45
C ILE A 20 7.40 22.74 25.25
N ASP A 21 7.31 23.97 24.77
CA ASP A 21 7.89 25.14 25.44
C ASP A 21 7.26 25.33 26.83
N ASP A 22 5.93 25.31 26.93
CA ASP A 22 5.18 25.41 28.18
C ASP A 22 5.57 24.29 29.18
N PHE A 23 5.77 23.06 28.68
CA PHE A 23 6.19 21.94 29.53
C PHE A 23 7.62 22.12 30.06
N LEU A 24 8.55 22.56 29.20
CA LEU A 24 9.95 22.74 29.57
C LEU A 24 10.11 23.88 30.58
N GLU A 25 9.38 24.99 30.41
CA GLU A 25 9.38 26.12 31.35
C GLU A 25 8.92 25.71 32.76
N CYS A 26 7.93 24.83 32.86
CA CYS A 26 7.38 24.41 34.15
C CYS A 26 8.20 23.31 34.85
N ASN A 27 8.97 22.50 34.11
CA ASN A 27 9.56 21.25 34.62
C ASN A 27 11.09 21.21 34.59
N GLN A 28 11.77 22.19 33.99
CA GLN A 28 13.24 22.30 34.06
C GLN A 28 13.67 22.91 35.40
N THR A 29 13.88 22.07 36.41
CA THR A 29 14.50 22.47 37.69
C THR A 29 15.96 22.00 37.77
N PRO A 30 16.85 22.78 38.41
CA PRO A 30 18.26 22.42 38.54
C PRO A 30 18.39 21.16 39.41
N GLY A 31 18.91 20.07 38.82
CA GLY A 31 19.12 18.77 39.48
C GLY A 31 18.29 17.61 38.93
N MET A 32 17.32 17.87 38.03
CA MET A 32 16.51 16.83 37.40
C MET A 32 17.26 16.08 36.28
N SER A 33 17.13 14.76 36.23
CA SER A 33 17.69 13.94 35.16
C SER A 33 16.96 14.20 33.84
N TYR A 34 17.72 14.51 32.78
CA TYR A 34 17.20 14.70 31.42
C TYR A 34 16.40 13.49 30.92
N PHE A 35 16.72 12.29 31.39
CA PHE A 35 15.97 11.08 31.05
C PHE A 35 14.54 11.14 31.60
N LEU A 36 14.38 11.54 32.87
CA LEU A 36 13.07 11.66 33.51
C LEU A 36 12.23 12.75 32.81
N ILE A 37 12.84 13.92 32.55
CA ILE A 37 12.20 15.02 31.82
C ILE A 37 11.68 14.53 30.46
N TRP A 38 12.50 13.78 29.71
CA TRP A 38 12.11 13.24 28.41
C TRP A 38 10.97 12.22 28.48
N GLU A 39 10.99 11.27 29.43
CA GLU A 39 9.90 10.32 29.61
C GLU A 39 8.58 11.02 30.01
N THR A 40 8.65 11.99 30.92
CA THR A 40 7.49 12.78 31.34
C THR A 40 6.94 13.67 30.23
N LEU A 41 7.81 14.29 29.42
CA LEU A 41 7.43 15.08 28.25
C LEU A 41 6.71 14.21 27.22
N LYS A 42 7.22 13.01 26.93
CA LYS A 42 6.55 12.08 26.00
C LYS A 42 5.15 11.71 26.47
N ALA A 43 4.97 11.44 27.78
CA ALA A 43 3.66 11.12 28.34
C ALA A 43 2.71 12.33 28.25
N TYR A 44 3.19 13.53 28.59
CA TYR A 44 2.44 14.78 28.48
C TYR A 44 1.99 15.05 27.04
N LEU A 45 2.93 15.02 26.08
CA LEU A 45 2.66 15.26 24.67
C LEU A 45 1.69 14.22 24.10
N ARG A 46 1.78 12.96 24.53
CA ARG A 46 0.80 11.94 24.14
C ARG A 46 -0.61 12.33 24.58
N GLY A 47 -0.76 12.82 25.81
CA GLY A 47 -2.03 13.36 26.31
C GLY A 47 -2.55 14.53 25.48
N GLN A 48 -1.69 15.50 25.19
CA GLN A 48 -2.05 16.67 24.38
C GLN A 48 -2.45 16.29 22.95
N ILE A 49 -1.74 15.36 22.32
CA ILE A 49 -2.07 14.85 20.97
C ILE A 49 -3.43 14.15 20.97
N ILE A 50 -3.74 13.34 21.98
CA ILE A 50 -5.02 12.65 22.10
C ILE A 50 -6.16 13.68 22.27
N SER A 51 -5.98 14.66 23.17
CA SER A 51 -6.94 15.74 23.40
C SER A 51 -7.20 16.56 22.13
N TYR A 52 -6.13 17.00 21.45
CA TYR A 52 -6.23 17.72 20.18
C TYR A 52 -6.98 16.91 19.13
N SER A 53 -6.63 15.64 18.97
CA SER A 53 -7.26 14.73 18.01
C SER A 53 -8.75 14.54 18.30
N ALA A 54 -9.12 14.36 19.57
CA ALA A 54 -10.50 14.24 20.00
C ALA A 54 -11.30 15.52 19.70
N ARG A 55 -10.74 16.69 20.00
CA ARG A 55 -11.34 18.00 19.72
C ARG A 55 -11.57 18.23 18.23
N VAL A 56 -10.57 17.93 17.39
CA VAL A 56 -10.69 18.05 15.93
C VAL A 56 -11.76 17.11 15.40
N LYS A 57 -11.80 15.86 15.89
CA LYS A 57 -12.83 14.88 15.51
C LYS A 57 -14.23 15.36 15.90
N LYS A 58 -14.40 15.90 17.12
CA LYS A 58 -15.68 16.44 17.60
C LYS A 58 -16.16 17.59 16.72
N LYS A 59 -15.30 18.57 16.43
CA LYS A 59 -15.62 19.70 15.54
C LYS A 59 -16.01 19.25 14.12
N GLN A 60 -15.38 18.20 13.60
CA GLN A 60 -15.76 17.63 12.30
C GLN A 60 -17.12 16.94 12.34
N GLN A 61 -17.43 16.22 13.42
CA GLN A 61 -18.73 15.56 13.60
C GLN A 61 -19.86 16.58 13.76
N GLU A 62 -19.63 17.66 14.51
CA GLU A 62 -20.60 18.76 14.64
C GLU A 62 -20.88 19.43 13.28
N ARG A 63 -19.83 19.67 12.46
CA ARG A 63 -20.01 20.22 11.11
C ARG A 63 -20.81 19.29 10.20
N LEU A 64 -20.56 17.98 10.25
CA LEU A 64 -21.33 17.01 9.47
C LEU A 64 -22.80 16.98 9.88
N LYS A 65 -23.10 16.97 11.18
CA LYS A 65 -24.48 17.04 11.69
C LYS A 65 -25.19 18.31 11.23
N LYS A 66 -24.48 19.44 11.22
CA LYS A 66 -25.03 20.71 10.74
C LYS A 66 -25.36 20.66 9.24
N ILE A 67 -24.45 20.15 8.41
CA ILE A 67 -24.71 20.01 6.96
C ILE A 67 -25.89 19.07 6.70
N GLU A 68 -25.99 17.98 7.47
CA GLU A 68 -27.12 17.05 7.38
C GLU A 68 -28.45 17.71 7.76
N SER A 69 -28.50 18.50 8.84
CA SER A 69 -29.70 19.27 9.19
C SER A 69 -30.05 20.32 8.14
N ASP A 70 -29.05 21.01 7.59
CA ASP A 70 -29.25 22.07 6.59
C ASP A 70 -29.80 21.48 5.28
N ILE A 71 -29.32 20.29 4.85
CA ILE A 71 -29.86 19.57 3.69
C ILE A 71 -31.32 19.16 3.92
N LEU A 72 -31.66 18.64 5.11
CA LEU A 72 -33.04 18.24 5.43
C LEU A 72 -34.01 19.43 5.40
N GLN A 73 -33.59 20.58 5.94
CA GLN A 73 -34.38 21.81 5.90
C GLN A 73 -34.57 22.31 4.46
N LEU A 74 -33.51 22.32 3.65
CA LEU A 74 -33.58 22.75 2.25
C LEU A 74 -34.42 21.81 1.39
N ASP A 75 -34.33 20.49 1.58
CA ASP A 75 -35.18 19.53 0.86
C ASP A 75 -36.66 19.73 1.23
N GLY A 76 -36.98 20.11 2.47
CA GLY A 76 -38.31 20.53 2.90
C GLY A 76 -38.81 21.78 2.17
N VAL A 77 -38.00 22.84 2.11
CA VAL A 77 -38.35 24.09 1.39
C VAL A 77 -38.50 23.86 -0.12
N LEU A 78 -37.61 23.06 -0.72
CA LEU A 78 -37.65 22.69 -2.13
C LEU A 78 -38.92 21.90 -2.50
N SER A 79 -39.48 21.14 -1.56
CA SER A 79 -40.75 20.43 -1.78
C SER A 79 -41.94 21.38 -1.94
N LEU A 80 -41.87 22.56 -1.32
CA LEU A 80 -42.93 23.57 -1.35
C LEU A 80 -42.72 24.59 -2.48
N TYR A 81 -41.48 25.04 -2.69
CA TYR A 81 -41.13 26.10 -3.65
C TYR A 81 -39.88 25.74 -4.47
N PRO A 82 -40.04 25.08 -5.63
CA PRO A 82 -38.92 24.74 -6.50
C PRO A 82 -38.27 26.00 -7.09
N SER A 83 -37.02 26.29 -6.70
CA SER A 83 -36.23 27.43 -7.22
C SER A 83 -34.83 26.99 -7.63
N THR A 84 -34.34 27.56 -8.74
CA THR A 84 -33.02 27.26 -9.32
C THR A 84 -31.86 27.65 -8.40
N ASN A 85 -32.02 28.68 -7.58
CA ASN A 85 -30.99 29.12 -6.63
C ASN A 85 -30.89 28.18 -5.41
N LEU A 86 -32.04 27.73 -4.88
CA LEU A 86 -32.09 26.75 -3.79
C LEU A 86 -31.48 25.41 -4.21
N PHE A 87 -31.67 25.01 -5.47
CA PHE A 87 -31.04 23.80 -6.01
C PHE A 87 -29.50 23.90 -6.05
N LYS A 88 -28.95 25.07 -6.40
CA LYS A 88 -27.49 25.31 -6.39
C LYS A 88 -26.93 25.23 -4.98
N GLU A 89 -27.63 25.80 -4.00
CA GLU A 89 -27.23 25.77 -2.59
C GLU A 89 -27.26 24.34 -2.02
N ARG A 90 -28.32 23.58 -2.33
CA ARG A 90 -28.44 22.17 -1.97
C ARG A 90 -27.32 21.33 -2.59
N LEU A 91 -26.98 21.58 -3.86
CA LEU A 91 -25.87 20.92 -4.53
C LEU A 91 -24.53 21.28 -3.87
N ALA A 92 -24.32 22.54 -3.48
CA ALA A 92 -23.12 22.97 -2.78
C ALA A 92 -22.94 22.23 -1.43
N LEU A 93 -23.98 22.17 -0.60
CA LEU A 93 -23.95 21.42 0.67
C LEU A 93 -23.72 19.93 0.46
N GLN A 94 -24.34 19.34 -0.56
CA GLN A 94 -24.11 17.94 -0.93
C GLN A 94 -22.64 17.70 -1.35
N THR A 95 -22.03 18.63 -2.09
CA THR A 95 -20.61 18.52 -2.45
C THR A 95 -19.69 18.66 -1.23
N GLU A 96 -19.98 19.57 -0.29
CA GLU A 96 -19.23 19.71 0.97
C GLU A 96 -19.32 18.42 1.80
N PHE A 97 -20.52 17.84 1.93
CA PHE A 97 -20.74 16.57 2.61
C PHE A 97 -19.94 15.43 1.98
N ASN A 98 -20.00 15.29 0.65
CA ASN A 98 -19.28 14.26 -0.08
C ASN A 98 -17.76 14.39 0.09
N LEU A 99 -17.23 15.62 0.07
CA LEU A 99 -15.80 15.88 0.26
C LEU A 99 -15.33 15.53 1.68
N LEU A 100 -16.13 15.87 2.71
CA LEU A 100 -15.82 15.50 4.09
C LEU A 100 -15.90 13.98 4.31
N SER A 101 -16.93 13.32 3.76
CA SER A 101 -17.14 11.87 3.86
C SER A 101 -16.04 11.06 3.16
N THR A 102 -15.63 11.48 1.97
CA THR A 102 -14.51 10.85 1.23
C THR A 102 -13.20 10.95 2.00
N LYS A 103 -12.90 12.10 2.60
CA LYS A 103 -11.70 12.30 3.43
C LYS A 103 -11.68 11.41 4.69
N LEU A 104 -12.85 11.18 5.32
CA LEU A 104 -12.95 10.22 6.43
C LEU A 104 -12.69 8.79 5.96
N THR A 105 -13.26 8.42 4.82
CA THR A 105 -13.09 7.10 4.20
C THR A 105 -11.63 6.82 3.84
N GLU A 106 -10.92 7.81 3.28
CA GLU A 106 -9.49 7.74 2.98
C GLU A 106 -8.66 7.49 4.25
N ASN A 107 -8.94 8.23 5.33
CA ASN A 107 -8.26 8.05 6.60
C ASN A 107 -8.49 6.67 7.20
N LEU A 108 -9.72 6.14 7.14
CA LEU A 108 -10.04 4.80 7.59
C LEU A 108 -9.35 3.73 6.74
N LEU A 109 -9.31 3.91 5.42
CA LEU A 109 -8.59 3.03 4.51
C LEU A 109 -7.09 3.01 4.84
N ASN A 110 -6.48 4.18 5.04
CA ASN A 110 -5.07 4.29 5.42
C ASN A 110 -4.78 3.62 6.76
N LYS A 111 -5.64 3.80 7.77
CA LYS A 111 -5.55 3.07 9.05
C LYS A 111 -5.69 1.56 8.85
N SER A 112 -6.60 1.12 7.98
CA SER A 112 -6.81 -0.30 7.69
C SER A 112 -5.69 -0.98 6.91
N ARG A 113 -4.82 -0.17 6.25
CA ARG A 113 -3.60 -0.62 5.57
C ARG A 113 -2.41 -0.73 6.52
N HIS A 114 -2.46 -0.09 7.69
CA HIS A 114 -1.43 -0.26 8.71
C HIS A 114 -1.55 -1.67 9.29
N LYS A 115 -0.58 -2.53 8.98
CA LYS A 115 -0.39 -3.81 9.68
C LYS A 115 0.22 -3.49 11.04
N SER A 116 -0.62 -3.38 12.06
CA SER A 116 -0.25 -3.41 13.48
C SER A 116 0.56 -2.20 13.99
N TYR A 117 -0.11 -1.32 14.75
CA TYR A 117 0.59 -0.38 15.64
C TYR A 117 -0.24 -0.13 16.91
N GLU A 118 -0.26 -1.11 17.83
CA GLU A 118 -0.93 -0.93 19.13
C GLU A 118 -0.08 -1.36 20.33
N HIS A 119 1.16 -1.84 20.16
CA HIS A 119 1.96 -2.28 21.31
C HIS A 119 3.42 -1.85 21.17
N GLY A 120 3.77 -0.75 21.83
CA GLY A 120 5.09 -0.10 21.79
C GLY A 120 6.26 -0.91 22.38
N GLU A 121 6.01 -2.01 23.08
CA GLU A 121 7.07 -2.82 23.73
C GLU A 121 7.17 -4.26 23.23
N LYS A 122 6.18 -4.75 22.45
CA LYS A 122 6.11 -6.17 22.03
C LYS A 122 6.77 -6.47 20.68
N ILE A 123 7.39 -5.48 20.03
CA ILE A 123 7.97 -5.63 18.69
C ILE A 123 9.07 -6.69 18.71
N GLY A 124 9.94 -6.70 19.72
CA GLY A 124 11.02 -7.68 19.84
C GLY A 124 10.51 -9.11 20.06
N LYS A 125 9.54 -9.32 20.95
CA LYS A 125 9.02 -10.66 21.27
C LYS A 125 8.18 -11.25 20.13
N ILE A 126 7.32 -10.45 19.50
CA ILE A 126 6.50 -10.90 18.36
C ILE A 126 7.38 -11.17 17.14
N LEU A 127 8.34 -10.28 16.85
CA LEU A 127 9.30 -10.47 15.76
C LEU A 127 10.19 -11.69 16.03
N ALA A 128 10.71 -11.86 17.25
CA ALA A 128 11.51 -13.04 17.61
C ALA A 128 10.68 -14.32 17.52
N HIS A 129 9.41 -14.30 17.92
CA HIS A 129 8.51 -15.44 17.79
C HIS A 129 8.20 -15.73 16.32
N GLN A 130 7.93 -14.71 15.49
CA GLN A 130 7.74 -14.87 14.05
C GLN A 130 8.99 -15.39 13.34
N LEU A 131 10.18 -14.90 13.69
CA LEU A 131 11.46 -15.39 13.18
C LEU A 131 11.73 -16.83 13.61
N ARG A 132 11.36 -17.22 14.84
CA ARG A 132 11.43 -18.62 15.31
C ARG A 132 10.44 -19.51 14.58
N GLN A 133 9.19 -19.07 14.35
CA GLN A 133 8.22 -19.81 13.54
C GLN A 133 8.66 -19.92 12.06
N GLN A 134 9.28 -18.89 11.50
CA GLN A 134 9.86 -18.93 10.15
C GLN A 134 11.02 -19.93 10.07
N ARG A 135 11.94 -19.93 11.04
CA ARG A 135 13.03 -20.93 11.12
C ARG A 135 12.53 -22.37 11.29
N HIS A 136 11.43 -22.60 12.01
CA HIS A 136 10.83 -23.93 12.16
C HIS A 136 10.07 -24.40 10.91
N THR A 137 9.60 -23.47 10.06
CA THR A 137 8.91 -23.81 8.80
C THR A 137 9.84 -23.84 7.58
N GLU A 138 11.01 -23.22 7.68
CA GLU A 138 12.17 -23.38 6.79
C GLU A 138 12.93 -24.67 7.17
N GLY A 139 12.33 -25.82 6.84
CA GLY A 139 13.12 -27.03 6.66
C GLY A 139 14.24 -26.75 5.64
N LYS A 140 15.39 -27.43 5.79
CA LYS A 140 16.67 -27.23 5.08
C LYS A 140 16.61 -27.20 3.53
N ASP A 141 15.43 -27.30 2.93
CA ASP A 141 15.19 -27.51 1.49
C ASP A 141 14.58 -26.30 0.75
N LYS A 142 14.36 -25.16 1.42
CA LYS A 142 13.82 -23.94 0.79
C LYS A 142 14.40 -22.67 1.41
N PHE A 143 14.67 -21.68 0.58
CA PHE A 143 15.08 -20.34 1.02
C PHE A 143 14.26 -19.27 0.30
N LYS A 144 14.18 -18.08 0.90
CA LYS A 144 13.40 -16.97 0.34
C LYS A 144 14.32 -15.88 -0.18
N TYR A 145 14.16 -15.51 -1.45
CA TYR A 145 14.92 -14.45 -2.10
C TYR A 145 13.99 -13.45 -2.78
N LEU A 146 14.14 -12.16 -2.44
CA LEU A 146 13.32 -11.05 -2.96
C LEU A 146 11.79 -11.28 -2.88
N GLY A 147 11.33 -12.10 -1.93
CA GLY A 147 9.91 -12.43 -1.78
C GLY A 147 9.47 -13.75 -2.43
N ILE A 148 10.33 -14.38 -3.23
CA ILE A 148 10.10 -15.67 -3.88
C ILE A 148 10.71 -16.79 -3.03
N CYS A 149 9.94 -17.84 -2.79
CA CYS A 149 10.42 -19.04 -2.12
C CYS A 149 11.02 -19.99 -3.17
N VAL A 150 12.35 -20.15 -3.14
CA VAL A 150 13.07 -21.09 -3.98
C VAL A 150 13.18 -22.41 -3.23
N THR A 151 12.73 -23.48 -3.87
CA THR A 151 12.76 -24.86 -3.33
C THR A 151 13.78 -25.68 -4.09
N ASN A 152 14.38 -26.68 -3.44
CA ASN A 152 15.32 -27.60 -4.09
C ASN A 152 14.68 -28.37 -5.27
N ASN A 153 13.40 -28.73 -5.17
CA ASN A 153 12.67 -29.44 -6.22
C ASN A 153 11.77 -28.50 -7.04
N TYR A 154 11.88 -28.54 -8.36
CA TYR A 154 11.07 -27.77 -9.31
C TYR A 154 9.55 -27.94 -9.11
N LYS A 155 9.08 -29.17 -8.82
CA LYS A 155 7.65 -29.47 -8.64
C LYS A 155 7.02 -28.68 -7.49
N HIS A 156 7.82 -28.29 -6.49
CA HIS A 156 7.35 -27.58 -5.30
C HIS A 156 7.33 -26.06 -5.48
N LEU A 157 8.00 -25.49 -6.49
CA LEU A 157 8.03 -24.05 -6.73
C LEU A 157 6.63 -23.47 -6.98
N TYR A 158 5.78 -24.19 -7.71
CA TYR A 158 4.41 -23.78 -7.95
C TYR A 158 3.62 -23.68 -6.63
N LYS A 159 3.67 -24.76 -5.84
CA LYS A 159 2.97 -24.87 -4.54
C LYS A 159 3.47 -23.81 -3.55
N ALA A 160 4.78 -23.54 -3.53
CA ALA A 160 5.39 -22.61 -2.59
C ALA A 160 5.07 -21.14 -2.88
N ASN A 161 4.87 -20.76 -4.15
CA ASN A 161 4.71 -19.35 -4.55
C ASN A 161 3.29 -18.99 -5.00
N PHE A 162 2.71 -19.78 -5.92
CA PHE A 162 1.42 -19.43 -6.52
C PHE A 162 0.24 -19.71 -5.58
N ILE A 163 0.25 -20.81 -4.82
CA ILE A 163 -0.88 -21.12 -3.91
C ILE A 163 -1.03 -20.06 -2.81
N PRO A 164 0.02 -19.64 -2.08
CA PRO A 164 -0.11 -18.58 -1.08
C PRO A 164 -0.56 -17.24 -1.69
N LEU A 165 -0.09 -16.91 -2.90
CA LEU A 165 -0.55 -15.73 -3.61
C LEU A 165 -2.05 -15.82 -3.92
N MET A 166 -2.50 -16.97 -4.45
CA MET A 166 -3.91 -17.21 -4.76
C MET A 166 -4.79 -17.06 -3.52
N ASP A 167 -4.38 -17.60 -2.39
CA ASP A 167 -5.17 -17.53 -1.15
C ASP A 167 -5.21 -16.12 -0.57
N SER A 168 -4.10 -15.39 -0.61
CA SER A 168 -4.09 -13.96 -0.26
C SER A 168 -5.04 -13.16 -1.15
N ILE A 169 -5.06 -13.42 -2.47
CA ILE A 169 -5.95 -12.74 -3.41
C ILE A 169 -7.42 -13.07 -3.13
N LYS A 170 -7.74 -14.33 -2.80
CA LYS A 170 -9.11 -14.71 -2.39
C LYS A 170 -9.56 -13.91 -1.16
N GLN A 171 -8.69 -13.74 -0.17
CA GLN A 171 -8.98 -12.95 1.03
C GLN A 171 -9.15 -11.46 0.69
N ASP A 172 -8.28 -10.91 -0.14
CA ASP A 172 -8.36 -9.53 -0.62
C ASP A 172 -9.67 -9.26 -1.37
N PHE A 173 -10.09 -10.16 -2.27
CA PHE A 173 -11.38 -10.06 -2.94
C PHE A 173 -12.55 -10.14 -1.97
N LYS A 174 -12.53 -11.04 -0.96
CA LYS A 174 -13.57 -11.08 0.06
C LYS A 174 -13.69 -9.75 0.81
N ARG A 175 -12.55 -9.14 1.17
CA ARG A 175 -12.49 -7.85 1.86
C ARG A 175 -12.94 -6.69 0.98
N TRP A 176 -12.55 -6.65 -0.30
CA TRP A 176 -12.93 -5.55 -1.19
C TRP A 176 -14.36 -5.67 -1.71
N ARG A 177 -14.94 -6.88 -1.68
CA ARG A 177 -16.33 -7.10 -2.09
C ARG A 177 -17.34 -6.35 -1.22
N THR A 178 -17.03 -6.14 0.06
CA THR A 178 -17.92 -5.40 0.98
C THR A 178 -17.91 -3.89 0.75
N LEU A 179 -16.94 -3.37 -0.01
CA LEU A 179 -16.82 -1.95 -0.28
C LEU A 179 -17.75 -1.53 -1.44
N PRO A 180 -18.40 -0.36 -1.36
CA PRO A 180 -19.25 0.18 -2.42
C PRO A 180 -18.40 0.74 -3.57
N ILE A 181 -17.79 -0.14 -4.38
CA ILE A 181 -16.91 0.22 -5.50
C ILE A 181 -17.65 -0.01 -6.83
N SER A 182 -17.58 0.97 -7.73
CA SER A 182 -18.11 0.89 -9.10
C SER A 182 -17.43 -0.21 -9.94
N LEU A 183 -18.08 -0.64 -11.03
CA LEU A 183 -17.53 -1.67 -11.93
C LEU A 183 -16.13 -1.29 -12.45
N GLY A 184 -15.97 -0.05 -12.92
CA GLY A 184 -14.67 0.47 -13.38
C GLY A 184 -13.64 0.55 -12.26
N GLY A 185 -14.06 0.91 -11.04
CA GLY A 185 -13.21 0.89 -9.85
C GLY A 185 -12.68 -0.50 -9.55
N ARG A 186 -13.54 -1.53 -9.57
CA ARG A 186 -13.14 -2.94 -9.34
C ARG A 186 -12.14 -3.43 -10.39
N ILE A 187 -12.36 -3.10 -11.67
CA ILE A 187 -11.44 -3.44 -12.76
C ILE A 187 -10.08 -2.75 -12.56
N ASN A 188 -10.08 -1.47 -12.18
CA ASN A 188 -8.84 -0.75 -11.88
C ASN A 188 -8.13 -1.32 -10.64
N THR A 189 -8.86 -1.77 -9.61
CA THR A 189 -8.26 -2.47 -8.46
C THR A 189 -7.53 -3.74 -8.90
N VAL A 190 -8.12 -4.53 -9.81
CA VAL A 190 -7.46 -5.72 -10.38
C VAL A 190 -6.20 -5.33 -11.14
N LYS A 191 -6.26 -4.28 -11.98
CA LYS A 191 -5.09 -3.76 -12.74
C LYS A 191 -3.97 -3.28 -11.84
N MET A 192 -4.28 -2.52 -10.80
CA MET A 192 -3.28 -1.84 -9.99
C MET A 192 -2.71 -2.72 -8.88
N ASN A 193 -3.48 -3.71 -8.39
CA ASN A 193 -3.06 -4.51 -7.23
C ASN A 193 -2.82 -5.98 -7.58
N ILE A 194 -3.72 -6.61 -8.34
CA ILE A 194 -3.64 -8.05 -8.62
C ILE A 194 -2.66 -8.35 -9.75
N LEU A 195 -2.78 -7.61 -10.86
CA LEU A 195 -1.92 -7.77 -12.03
C LEU A 195 -0.41 -7.69 -11.71
N PRO A 196 0.11 -6.66 -11.02
CA PRO A 196 1.55 -6.58 -10.76
C PRO A 196 2.08 -7.72 -9.89
N ARG A 197 1.27 -8.26 -8.96
CA ARG A 197 1.67 -9.39 -8.11
C ARG A 197 1.89 -10.67 -8.91
N PHE A 198 1.01 -10.97 -9.86
CA PHE A 198 1.20 -12.11 -10.76
C PHE A 198 2.31 -11.86 -11.78
N LEU A 199 2.37 -10.65 -12.33
CA LEU A 199 3.38 -10.29 -13.33
C LEU A 199 4.79 -10.47 -12.78
N TYR A 200 5.03 -10.09 -11.52
CA TYR A 200 6.29 -10.35 -10.84
C TYR A 200 6.64 -11.85 -10.80
N LEU A 201 5.70 -12.72 -10.41
CA LEU A 201 5.95 -14.16 -10.41
C LEU A 201 6.16 -14.74 -11.81
N PHE A 202 5.40 -14.28 -12.81
CA PHE A 202 5.54 -14.72 -14.20
C PHE A 202 6.91 -14.36 -14.79
N GLN A 203 7.49 -13.23 -14.37
CA GLN A 203 8.80 -12.79 -14.85
C GLN A 203 9.95 -13.52 -14.15
N CYS A 204 9.79 -13.88 -12.87
CA CYS A 204 10.87 -14.45 -12.07
C CYS A 204 10.90 -15.98 -12.03
N ILE A 205 9.77 -16.66 -12.26
CA ILE A 205 9.68 -18.11 -12.12
C ILE A 205 9.38 -18.75 -13.49
N PRO A 206 10.33 -19.51 -14.08
CA PRO A 206 10.13 -20.19 -15.35
C PRO A 206 9.32 -21.48 -15.18
N ILE A 207 8.02 -21.34 -14.87
CA ILE A 207 7.08 -22.46 -14.74
C ILE A 207 6.04 -22.42 -15.84
N PHE A 208 5.76 -23.58 -16.42
CA PHE A 208 4.62 -23.76 -17.31
C PHE A 208 3.31 -23.74 -16.53
N LEU A 209 2.44 -22.78 -16.84
CA LEU A 209 1.12 -22.66 -16.22
C LEU A 209 0.05 -23.24 -17.15
N THR A 210 -0.77 -24.12 -16.60
CA THR A 210 -1.86 -24.78 -17.33
C THR A 210 -3.00 -23.81 -17.63
N LYS A 211 -3.80 -24.08 -18.68
CA LYS A 211 -5.00 -23.29 -19.00
C LYS A 211 -6.01 -23.26 -17.84
N SER A 212 -6.12 -24.35 -17.07
CA SER A 212 -7.01 -24.44 -15.91
C SER A 212 -6.68 -23.43 -14.81
N PHE A 213 -5.40 -23.12 -14.61
CA PHE A 213 -4.98 -22.08 -13.67
C PHE A 213 -5.51 -20.70 -14.06
N PHE A 214 -5.38 -20.32 -15.33
CA PHE A 214 -5.89 -19.04 -15.82
C PHE A 214 -7.41 -18.96 -15.74
N LEU A 215 -8.12 -20.05 -16.08
CA LEU A 215 -9.57 -20.14 -15.91
C LEU A 215 -10.02 -19.95 -14.45
N LEU A 216 -9.26 -20.49 -13.49
CA LEU A 216 -9.53 -20.31 -12.08
C LEU A 216 -9.37 -18.84 -11.66
N ILE A 217 -8.29 -18.17 -12.06
CA ILE A 217 -8.09 -16.74 -11.82
C ILE A 217 -9.22 -15.92 -12.42
N ASP A 218 -9.57 -16.20 -13.68
CA ASP A 218 -10.64 -15.51 -14.38
C ASP A 218 -11.99 -15.67 -13.68
N LYS A 219 -12.28 -16.86 -13.14
CA LYS A 219 -13.48 -17.12 -12.35
C LYS A 219 -13.52 -16.27 -11.08
N LEU A 220 -12.41 -16.17 -10.35
CA LEU A 220 -12.30 -15.33 -9.14
C LEU A 220 -12.47 -13.84 -9.47
N ILE A 221 -11.82 -13.37 -10.52
CA ILE A 221 -11.91 -11.97 -10.96
C ILE A 221 -13.33 -11.65 -11.42
N SER A 222 -13.95 -12.53 -12.20
CA SER A 222 -15.35 -12.36 -12.64
C SER A 222 -16.30 -12.27 -11.44
N ALA A 223 -16.17 -13.18 -10.47
CA ALA A 223 -16.96 -13.16 -9.24
C ALA A 223 -16.75 -11.85 -8.44
N PHE A 224 -15.53 -11.33 -8.38
CA PHE A 224 -15.24 -10.07 -7.71
C PHE A 224 -15.85 -8.86 -8.45
N ILE A 225 -15.65 -8.76 -9.76
CA ILE A 225 -16.16 -7.67 -10.60
C ILE A 225 -17.69 -7.57 -10.52
N TRP A 226 -18.38 -8.71 -10.58
CA TRP A 226 -19.85 -8.76 -10.58
C TRP A 226 -20.48 -8.92 -9.19
N ASN A 227 -19.69 -8.81 -8.12
CA ASN A 227 -20.16 -8.94 -6.74
C ASN A 227 -20.84 -10.28 -6.42
N GLY A 228 -20.40 -11.36 -7.08
CA GLY A 228 -21.02 -12.68 -7.00
C GLY A 228 -22.29 -12.85 -7.84
N LYS A 229 -22.74 -11.82 -8.57
CA LYS A 229 -23.84 -11.92 -9.53
C LYS A 229 -23.34 -12.44 -10.88
N ASN A 230 -24.27 -12.83 -11.74
CA ASN A 230 -23.97 -13.27 -13.09
C ASN A 230 -23.38 -12.12 -13.93
N ALA A 231 -22.41 -12.47 -14.77
CA ALA A 231 -21.72 -11.51 -15.64
C ALA A 231 -22.70 -10.92 -16.67
N ARG A 232 -22.83 -9.59 -16.70
CA ARG A 232 -23.71 -8.90 -17.66
C ARG A 232 -23.04 -8.63 -19.00
N ILE A 233 -21.71 -8.53 -19.01
CA ILE A 233 -20.91 -8.23 -20.21
C ILE A 233 -19.99 -9.41 -20.49
N ARG A 234 -19.90 -9.81 -21.76
CA ARG A 234 -18.96 -10.87 -22.20
C ARG A 234 -17.52 -10.46 -21.87
N LYS A 235 -16.74 -11.42 -21.34
CA LYS A 235 -15.35 -11.20 -20.93
C LYS A 235 -14.47 -10.65 -22.06
N SER A 236 -14.64 -11.15 -23.29
CA SER A 236 -13.88 -10.69 -24.46
C SER A 236 -14.08 -9.19 -24.72
N ILE A 237 -15.28 -8.66 -24.49
CA ILE A 237 -15.58 -7.22 -24.62
C ILE A 237 -14.94 -6.44 -23.47
N LEU A 238 -15.01 -6.95 -22.24
CA LEU A 238 -14.36 -6.32 -21.07
C LEU A 238 -12.84 -6.16 -21.24
N GLN A 239 -12.19 -7.10 -21.91
CA GLN A 239 -10.75 -7.12 -22.12
C GLN A 239 -10.28 -6.18 -23.25
N ARG A 240 -11.16 -5.72 -24.14
CA ARG A 240 -10.80 -4.79 -25.22
C ARG A 240 -10.30 -3.45 -24.69
N HIS A 241 -9.46 -2.78 -25.49
CA HIS A 241 -8.99 -1.43 -25.17
C HIS A 241 -10.17 -0.43 -25.09
N ARG A 242 -9.97 0.69 -24.38
CA ARG A 242 -11.02 1.72 -24.21
C ARG A 242 -11.45 2.34 -25.52
N GLU A 243 -10.51 2.53 -26.45
CA GLU A 243 -10.78 3.05 -27.80
C GLU A 243 -11.71 2.13 -28.61
N HIS A 244 -11.68 0.83 -28.35
CA HIS A 244 -12.54 -0.16 -29.00
C HIS A 244 -13.81 -0.47 -28.18
N GLY A 245 -14.23 0.44 -27.31
CA GLY A 245 -15.44 0.32 -26.48
C GLY A 245 -15.32 -0.69 -25.32
N GLY A 246 -14.11 -1.12 -24.97
CA GLY A 246 -13.85 -2.03 -23.85
C GLY A 246 -13.49 -1.34 -22.54
N LEU A 247 -13.28 -2.14 -21.49
CA LEU A 247 -12.85 -1.66 -20.17
C LEU A 247 -11.39 -2.02 -19.83
N SER A 248 -10.65 -2.53 -20.82
CA SER A 248 -9.26 -2.96 -20.77
C SER A 248 -8.92 -3.91 -19.61
N LEU A 249 -9.84 -4.80 -19.23
CA LEU A 249 -9.59 -5.81 -18.20
C LEU A 249 -8.35 -6.67 -18.57
N PRO A 250 -7.37 -6.88 -17.66
CA PRO A 250 -6.19 -7.66 -17.98
C PRO A 250 -6.50 -9.11 -18.34
N ASN A 251 -5.83 -9.63 -19.36
CA ASN A 251 -5.80 -11.06 -19.68
C ASN A 251 -4.52 -11.70 -19.13
N PHE A 252 -4.62 -12.38 -17.98
CA PHE A 252 -3.46 -12.95 -17.29
C PHE A 252 -2.68 -13.97 -18.13
N GLN A 253 -3.36 -14.70 -19.02
CA GLN A 253 -2.70 -15.65 -19.92
C GLN A 253 -1.81 -14.91 -20.93
N TYR A 254 -2.29 -13.81 -21.50
CA TYR A 254 -1.50 -12.99 -22.43
C TYR A 254 -0.34 -12.29 -21.73
N TYR A 255 -0.54 -11.79 -20.51
CA TYR A 255 0.56 -11.23 -19.71
C TYR A 255 1.63 -12.27 -19.37
N TYR A 256 1.22 -13.49 -19.04
CA TYR A 256 2.15 -14.60 -18.82
C TYR A 256 2.96 -14.92 -20.09
N TRP A 257 2.29 -15.02 -21.25
CA TRP A 257 2.99 -15.24 -22.52
C TRP A 257 3.94 -14.09 -22.86
N ALA A 258 3.50 -12.84 -22.70
CA ALA A 258 4.35 -11.67 -22.93
C ALA A 258 5.58 -11.65 -22.00
N ALA A 259 5.41 -12.01 -20.73
CA ALA A 259 6.52 -12.10 -19.77
C ALA A 259 7.58 -13.14 -20.19
N ASN A 260 7.15 -14.31 -20.66
CA ASN A 260 8.05 -15.35 -21.16
C ASN A 260 8.67 -14.99 -22.51
N ALA A 261 7.89 -14.38 -23.41
CA ALA A 261 8.35 -13.90 -24.71
C ALA A 261 9.47 -12.85 -24.56
N ARG A 262 9.39 -11.98 -23.56
CA ARG A 262 10.46 -11.02 -23.23
C ARG A 262 11.78 -11.73 -22.91
N SER A 263 11.74 -12.79 -22.11
CA SER A 263 12.95 -13.56 -21.78
C SER A 263 13.53 -14.23 -23.03
N MET A 264 12.69 -14.82 -23.87
CA MET A 264 13.13 -15.39 -25.16
C MET A 264 13.72 -14.33 -26.09
N LEU A 265 13.04 -13.18 -26.26
CA LEU A 265 13.52 -12.06 -27.09
C LEU A 265 14.89 -11.58 -26.61
N TYR A 266 15.08 -11.48 -25.29
CA TYR A 266 16.37 -11.12 -24.73
C TYR A 266 17.45 -12.12 -25.15
N TRP A 267 17.20 -13.43 -25.10
CA TRP A 267 18.17 -14.46 -25.52
C TRP A 267 18.50 -14.37 -27.02
N PHE A 268 17.51 -14.06 -27.87
CA PHE A 268 17.74 -13.87 -29.31
C PHE A 268 18.49 -12.56 -29.64
N LYS A 269 18.31 -11.49 -28.86
CA LYS A 269 18.97 -10.19 -29.09
C LYS A 269 20.34 -10.04 -28.42
N SER A 270 20.58 -10.69 -27.29
CA SER A 270 21.82 -10.53 -26.50
C SER A 270 23.08 -11.13 -27.14
N TYR A 271 22.98 -11.67 -28.36
CA TYR A 271 24.13 -11.97 -29.21
C TYR A 271 24.80 -10.71 -29.78
N ILE A 272 24.12 -9.56 -29.78
CA ILE A 272 24.60 -8.33 -30.42
C ILE A 272 25.12 -7.32 -29.39
N ASP A 273 24.41 -7.12 -28.27
CA ASP A 273 24.83 -6.25 -27.17
C ASP A 273 24.44 -6.86 -25.82
N GLY A 274 25.36 -6.81 -24.85
CA GLY A 274 25.07 -7.21 -23.46
C GLY A 274 23.97 -6.34 -22.83
N PRO A 275 23.37 -6.76 -21.70
CA PRO A 275 22.34 -5.95 -21.06
C PRO A 275 22.93 -4.63 -20.53
N GLU A 276 22.18 -3.53 -20.64
CA GLU A 276 22.64 -2.19 -20.19
C GLU A 276 23.07 -2.14 -18.71
N TRP A 277 22.53 -3.01 -17.85
CA TRP A 277 22.95 -3.05 -16.45
C TRP A 277 24.33 -3.69 -16.26
N LEU A 278 24.80 -4.52 -17.19
CA LEU A 278 26.14 -5.13 -17.12
C LEU A 278 27.22 -4.07 -17.30
N SER A 279 27.02 -3.10 -18.21
CA SER A 279 27.96 -1.98 -18.35
C SER A 279 27.96 -1.09 -17.11
N LEU A 280 26.78 -0.84 -16.50
CA LEU A 280 26.67 -0.10 -15.24
C LEU A 280 27.32 -0.84 -14.05
N GLU A 281 27.17 -2.15 -13.96
CA GLU A 281 27.76 -2.96 -12.90
C GLU A 281 29.29 -3.05 -13.07
N ASN A 282 29.78 -3.25 -14.29
CA ASN A 282 31.22 -3.22 -14.58
C ASN A 282 31.86 -1.87 -14.23
N LEU A 283 31.14 -0.75 -14.43
CA LEU A 283 31.60 0.58 -14.02
C LEU A 283 31.59 0.75 -12.49
N SER A 284 30.70 0.03 -11.79
CA SER A 284 30.53 0.13 -10.34
C SER A 284 31.47 -0.80 -9.56
N CYS A 285 31.88 -1.91 -10.16
CA CYS A 285 32.80 -2.87 -9.57
C CYS A 285 34.25 -2.37 -9.67
N GLN A 286 34.84 -2.02 -8.53
CA GLN A 286 36.29 -1.89 -8.40
C GLN A 286 36.92 -3.30 -8.40
N PRO A 287 38.13 -3.50 -8.98
CA PRO A 287 38.81 -4.79 -8.95
C PRO A 287 39.14 -5.16 -7.49
N ALA A 288 38.34 -6.03 -6.90
CA ALA A 288 38.61 -6.61 -5.59
C ALA A 288 39.39 -7.91 -5.77
N SER A 289 40.47 -8.09 -5.01
CA SER A 289 41.20 -9.35 -5.01
C SER A 289 40.30 -10.48 -4.48
N LEU A 290 40.46 -11.69 -5.03
CA LEU A 290 39.69 -12.87 -4.63
C LEU A 290 39.80 -13.14 -3.11
N HIS A 291 40.94 -12.75 -2.52
CA HIS A 291 41.20 -12.80 -1.09
C HIS A 291 40.26 -11.88 -0.28
N ALA A 292 39.93 -10.69 -0.79
CA ALA A 292 39.02 -9.75 -0.12
C ALA A 292 37.62 -10.35 0.05
N LEU A 293 37.12 -11.10 -0.94
CA LEU A 293 35.81 -11.78 -0.90
C LEU A 293 35.76 -12.91 0.15
N SER A 294 36.86 -13.63 0.35
CA SER A 294 36.94 -14.71 1.35
C SER A 294 36.94 -14.19 2.79
N SER A 295 37.50 -13.01 3.03
CA SER A 295 37.57 -12.35 4.34
C SER A 295 36.29 -11.59 4.73
N TYR A 296 35.27 -11.53 3.86
CA TYR A 296 33.96 -10.94 4.17
C TYR A 296 33.08 -11.80 5.11
N SER A 297 33.65 -12.79 5.78
CA SER A 297 32.99 -13.46 6.90
C SER A 297 33.27 -12.70 8.21
N SER A 298 32.27 -11.93 8.65
CA SER A 298 32.06 -11.54 10.06
C SER A 298 32.98 -10.48 10.69
N THR A 299 33.22 -9.33 10.04
CA THR A 299 33.62 -8.11 10.76
C THR A 299 32.73 -6.92 10.42
N THR A 300 31.83 -6.61 11.35
CA THR A 300 31.20 -5.30 11.65
C THR A 300 31.36 -4.19 10.61
N ILE A 301 30.27 -3.91 9.89
CA ILE A 301 30.10 -2.71 9.05
C ILE A 301 30.07 -1.47 9.96
N HIS A 302 31.20 -0.80 10.12
CA HIS A 302 31.19 0.62 10.46
C HIS A 302 30.69 1.38 9.22
N LYS A 303 29.42 1.80 9.25
CA LYS A 303 28.88 2.78 8.31
C LYS A 303 29.68 4.07 8.43
N LYS A 304 30.65 4.31 7.53
CA LYS A 304 31.11 5.66 7.24
C LYS A 304 30.00 6.37 6.46
N LYS A 305 29.29 7.27 7.16
CA LYS A 305 28.55 8.36 6.53
C LYS A 305 29.55 9.23 5.76
N SER A 306 29.54 9.17 4.43
CA SER A 306 30.07 10.25 3.60
C SER A 306 28.89 11.12 3.16
N ILE A 307 28.65 12.15 3.98
CA ILE A 307 28.05 13.41 3.51
C ILE A 307 29.23 14.26 3.02
N SER A 308 29.26 14.53 1.73
CA SER A 308 30.00 15.64 1.09
C SER A 308 29.22 15.93 -0.19
N ARG A 309 28.37 16.97 -0.27
CA ARG A 309 28.69 18.39 -0.51
C ARG A 309 29.76 18.61 -1.59
N ILE A 310 29.53 19.64 -2.41
CA ILE A 310 30.24 20.15 -3.60
C ILE A 310 29.49 19.65 -4.88
N ILE A 311 28.75 20.44 -5.67
CA ILE A 311 28.48 21.89 -5.83
C ILE A 311 27.00 22.06 -6.16
#